data_AF-A0A3A6MHC9-F1
#
_entry.id   AF-A0A3A6MHC9-F1
#
_cell.length_a   1.000
_cell.length_b   1.000
_cell.length_c   1.000
_cell.angle_alpha   90.00
_cell.angle_beta   90.00
_cell.angle_gamma   90.00
#
_symmetry.space_group_name_H-M   'P 1'
#
loop_
_entity.id
_entity.type
_entity.pdbx_description
1 polymer ?
#
loop_
_entity_poly.entity_id
_entity_poly.type
_entity_poly.pdbx_seq_one_letter_code
_entity_poly.pdbx_strand_id
1 'polypeptide(L)'
;MKAKLLVSTAFLAASVSLSAQKSATITVHADQGKEIIPKEIYGQFAEHLGSCIYGGLWVGENSDIPNIKGYRTDVFNALKDLSVPVLRWPGGCFADEYHWMDGIGPKENRPKMVNNNWGGTIEDNSFGTHEFLNLCEMLGCEPYVSGNVGSGTVEELAKWVEYMTSDGDSPMANLRRKNGRDKAWKLKYLGVGNESWGCGGSMRPEYYADLYRRYSTYCRNYDGNRLFKIASGASDYDYKWTDVLMNRVGHRMDGLSLHYYTVTGWSGSKGSATQFNKDDYYWTMGKCLEVEDVLKKHCTIIDKYDKDKKIALLLDEWGTWWDEEPGTIKGHLYQQNTLRDAFVASLSLDVFHKYTDRLKMANIAQIVNVLQSMILTKDKEMVLTPTYYVFKMYKVHQDATYLPIDLTCEKISVRDNRTVPMVSATASKNKDGVIHISLSNVDADEAQEITINLGDTKAKKAVGEILTASKLTDYNSFEKPNIVKPAPFKEVKINKGTMKVKLPAKSIVTLELQ
;
A
#
# COMPACT_ATOMS: atom_id res chain seq x y z
N MET A 1 -54.06 -25.06 -67.63
CA MET A 1 -53.83 -24.95 -66.17
C MET A 1 -52.39 -24.51 -65.95
N LYS A 2 -52.14 -23.23 -65.60
CA LYS A 2 -50.80 -22.73 -65.25
C LYS A 2 -50.86 -22.20 -63.82
N ALA A 3 -50.14 -22.87 -62.93
CA ALA A 3 -50.06 -22.54 -61.51
C ALA A 3 -49.19 -21.29 -61.30
N LYS A 4 -49.67 -20.39 -60.45
CA LYS A 4 -48.92 -19.21 -59.97
C LYS A 4 -47.89 -19.65 -58.94
N LEU A 5 -46.63 -19.31 -59.16
CA LEU A 5 -45.56 -19.44 -58.17
C LEU A 5 -45.51 -18.15 -57.35
N LEU A 6 -45.85 -18.23 -56.06
CA LEU A 6 -45.65 -17.18 -55.07
C LEU A 6 -44.20 -17.26 -54.59
N VAL A 7 -43.42 -16.20 -54.84
CA VAL A 7 -42.08 -16.02 -54.27
C VAL A 7 -42.23 -15.24 -52.97
N SER A 8 -42.10 -15.93 -51.84
CA SER A 8 -42.03 -15.34 -50.50
C SER A 8 -40.62 -14.82 -50.26
N THR A 9 -40.43 -13.51 -50.18
CA THR A 9 -39.17 -12.88 -49.80
C THR A 9 -39.05 -12.91 -48.27
N ALA A 10 -38.20 -13.77 -47.75
CA ALA A 10 -37.83 -13.77 -46.33
C ALA A 10 -36.83 -12.62 -46.07
N PHE A 11 -37.27 -11.57 -45.40
CA PHE A 11 -36.37 -10.56 -44.83
C PHE A 11 -35.62 -11.21 -43.65
N LEU A 12 -34.34 -11.54 -43.85
CA LEU A 12 -33.42 -11.77 -42.73
C LEU A 12 -33.20 -10.43 -42.02
N ALA A 13 -33.87 -10.24 -40.88
CA ALA A 13 -33.49 -9.21 -39.93
C ALA A 13 -32.15 -9.62 -39.30
N ALA A 14 -31.05 -9.08 -39.82
CA ALA A 14 -29.79 -9.11 -39.12
C ALA A 14 -29.95 -8.27 -37.84
N SER A 15 -30.16 -8.95 -36.73
CA SER A 15 -30.04 -8.38 -35.40
C SER A 15 -28.58 -7.99 -35.18
N VAL A 16 -28.22 -6.78 -35.59
CA VAL A 16 -26.99 -6.13 -35.16
C VAL A 16 -27.19 -5.89 -33.68
N SER A 17 -26.53 -6.68 -32.84
CA SER A 17 -26.42 -6.40 -31.41
C SER A 17 -25.73 -5.05 -31.28
N LEU A 18 -26.49 -3.96 -31.16
CA LEU A 18 -25.97 -2.71 -30.65
C LEU A 18 -25.59 -3.01 -29.19
N SER A 19 -24.33 -3.32 -28.93
CA SER A 19 -23.79 -3.25 -27.57
C SER A 19 -24.07 -1.85 -27.05
N ALA A 20 -24.98 -1.73 -26.09
CA ALA A 20 -25.25 -0.46 -25.43
C ALA A 20 -23.94 0.03 -24.83
N GLN A 21 -23.43 1.16 -25.33
CA GLN A 21 -22.15 1.70 -24.92
C GLN A 21 -22.23 2.11 -23.45
N LYS A 22 -21.43 1.47 -22.60
CA LYS A 22 -21.41 1.76 -21.16
C LYS A 22 -20.86 3.17 -20.93
N SER A 23 -21.52 3.92 -20.06
CA SER A 23 -21.15 5.30 -19.75
C SER A 23 -21.14 5.56 -18.26
N ALA A 24 -20.26 6.46 -17.85
CA ALA A 24 -20.17 6.95 -16.48
C ALA A 24 -20.14 8.48 -16.47
N THR A 25 -20.68 9.08 -15.42
CA THR A 25 -20.62 10.53 -15.20
C THR A 25 -19.90 10.82 -13.89
N ILE A 26 -18.94 11.73 -13.95
CA ILE A 26 -18.19 12.24 -12.80
C ILE A 26 -18.44 13.73 -12.68
N THR A 27 -18.65 14.24 -11.47
CA THR A 27 -18.56 15.67 -11.17
C THR A 27 -17.43 15.90 -10.18
N VAL A 28 -16.48 16.77 -10.52
CA VAL A 28 -15.36 17.15 -9.65
C VAL A 28 -15.66 18.48 -8.96
N HIS A 29 -15.68 18.46 -7.63
CA HIS A 29 -15.95 19.64 -6.81
C HIS A 29 -14.64 20.37 -6.46
N ALA A 30 -14.06 21.06 -7.44
CA ALA A 30 -12.72 21.67 -7.35
C ALA A 30 -12.56 22.76 -6.27
N ASP A 31 -13.68 23.31 -5.80
CA ASP A 31 -13.83 24.35 -4.77
C ASP A 31 -14.11 23.78 -3.36
N GLN A 32 -14.38 22.48 -3.25
CA GLN A 32 -14.75 21.82 -1.98
C GLN A 32 -13.61 21.01 -1.34
N GLY A 33 -12.39 21.10 -1.88
CA GLY A 33 -11.22 20.43 -1.30
C GLY A 33 -10.82 21.02 0.05
N LYS A 34 -10.80 20.18 1.08
CA LYS A 34 -10.46 20.56 2.47
C LYS A 34 -9.30 19.77 3.03
N GLU A 35 -9.28 18.47 2.77
CA GLU A 35 -8.29 17.56 3.31
C GLU A 35 -7.08 17.44 2.38
N ILE A 36 -5.90 17.31 2.98
CA ILE A 36 -4.67 16.93 2.27
C ILE A 36 -4.60 15.41 2.26
N ILE A 37 -4.25 14.84 1.11
CA ILE A 37 -3.84 13.44 1.00
C ILE A 37 -2.40 13.36 1.50
N PRO A 38 -2.14 12.84 2.71
CA PRO A 38 -0.77 12.78 3.21
C PRO A 38 0.04 11.87 2.31
N LYS A 39 1.27 12.26 1.96
CA LYS A 39 2.16 11.41 1.19
C LYS A 39 2.31 10.03 1.84
N GLU A 40 2.24 9.92 3.17
CA GLU A 40 2.32 8.67 3.94
C GLU A 40 1.22 7.64 3.61
N ILE A 41 0.15 8.00 2.88
CA ILE A 41 -0.78 7.03 2.28
C ILE A 41 -0.08 6.09 1.29
N TYR A 42 1.05 6.52 0.72
CA TYR A 42 1.87 5.76 -0.22
C TYR A 42 3.06 5.05 0.45
N GLY A 43 2.96 4.79 1.75
CA GLY A 43 3.98 4.13 2.53
C GLY A 43 4.27 2.70 2.08
N GLN A 44 5.46 2.24 2.42
CA GLN A 44 5.96 0.91 2.10
C GLN A 44 6.23 0.13 3.39
N PHE A 45 6.25 -1.20 3.27
CA PHE A 45 6.50 -2.10 4.39
C PHE A 45 7.59 -3.12 4.02
N ALA A 46 8.65 -3.22 4.84
CA ALA A 46 9.77 -4.14 4.68
C ALA A 46 9.99 -4.97 5.94
N GLU A 47 9.48 -6.20 5.95
CA GLU A 47 9.75 -7.18 6.99
C GLU A 47 11.01 -7.98 6.68
N HIS A 48 11.70 -8.44 7.72
CA HIS A 48 12.62 -9.56 7.61
C HIS A 48 11.83 -10.83 7.26
N LEU A 49 11.52 -11.00 5.97
CA LEU A 49 10.69 -12.06 5.43
C LEU A 49 11.20 -12.44 4.05
N GLY A 50 11.51 -13.74 3.88
CA GLY A 50 11.96 -14.28 2.61
C GLY A 50 13.13 -13.50 2.02
N SER A 51 12.97 -12.99 0.80
CA SER A 51 13.98 -12.15 0.13
C SER A 51 13.58 -10.67 0.06
N CYS A 52 12.74 -10.18 0.98
CA CYS A 52 12.39 -8.75 1.06
C CYS A 52 13.61 -7.91 1.42
N ILE A 53 14.27 -8.23 2.53
CA ILE A 53 15.52 -7.57 2.95
C ILE A 53 16.70 -8.14 2.15
N TYR A 54 17.00 -9.42 2.34
CA TYR A 54 18.19 -10.04 1.72
C TYR A 54 17.93 -10.41 0.26
N GLY A 55 18.80 -9.92 -0.63
CA GLY A 55 18.62 -10.02 -2.08
C GLY A 55 17.69 -8.95 -2.65
N GLY A 56 16.61 -8.61 -1.93
CA GLY A 56 15.64 -7.58 -2.34
C GLY A 56 16.11 -6.15 -2.11
N LEU A 57 16.60 -5.82 -0.92
CA LEU A 57 17.14 -4.48 -0.60
C LEU A 57 18.65 -4.54 -0.35
N TRP A 58 19.08 -5.47 0.49
CA TRP A 58 20.44 -5.64 0.96
C TRP A 58 21.12 -6.82 0.27
N VAL A 59 22.25 -6.53 -0.37
CA VAL A 59 23.11 -7.54 -0.99
C VAL A 59 24.49 -7.61 -0.32
N GLY A 60 24.81 -6.65 0.56
CA GLY A 60 26.11 -6.52 1.20
C GLY A 60 27.12 -5.74 0.35
N GLU A 61 28.02 -5.02 1.02
CA GLU A 61 28.97 -4.09 0.38
C GLU A 61 29.93 -4.79 -0.60
N ASN A 62 30.27 -6.05 -0.33
CA ASN A 62 31.19 -6.84 -1.13
C ASN A 62 30.49 -7.68 -2.22
N SER A 63 29.20 -7.44 -2.49
CA SER A 63 28.44 -8.17 -3.51
C SER A 63 28.82 -7.78 -4.93
N ASP A 64 28.80 -8.75 -5.84
CA ASP A 64 28.92 -8.52 -7.29
C ASP A 64 27.67 -7.89 -7.92
N ILE A 65 26.57 -7.78 -7.17
CA ILE A 65 25.40 -6.99 -7.57
C ILE A 65 25.75 -5.51 -7.33
N PRO A 66 25.63 -4.63 -8.34
CA PRO A 66 25.94 -3.21 -8.19
C PRO A 66 25.17 -2.59 -7.02
N ASN A 67 25.88 -2.08 -6.03
CA ASN A 67 25.29 -1.60 -4.78
C ASN A 67 25.90 -0.27 -4.32
N ILE A 68 25.13 0.46 -3.53
CA ILE A 68 25.57 1.65 -2.80
C ILE A 68 25.58 1.25 -1.34
N LYS A 69 26.76 1.12 -0.72
CA LYS A 69 26.91 0.74 0.69
C LYS A 69 26.13 -0.54 1.08
N GLY A 70 26.05 -1.52 0.18
CA GLY A 70 25.33 -2.78 0.37
C GLY A 70 23.88 -2.79 -0.07
N TYR A 71 23.26 -1.65 -0.38
CA TYR A 71 21.92 -1.59 -0.97
C TYR A 71 22.01 -1.72 -2.50
N ARG A 72 21.29 -2.67 -3.10
CA ARG A 72 21.35 -2.85 -4.57
C ARG A 72 20.81 -1.61 -5.30
N THR A 73 21.55 -1.14 -6.30
CA THR A 73 21.39 0.20 -6.90
C THR A 73 20.13 0.32 -7.74
N ASP A 74 19.75 -0.77 -8.42
CA ASP A 74 18.54 -0.87 -9.22
C ASP A 74 17.27 -0.65 -8.39
N VAL A 75 17.15 -1.36 -7.26
CA VAL A 75 16.02 -1.23 -6.34
C VAL A 75 16.04 0.13 -5.65
N PHE A 76 17.21 0.59 -5.19
CA PHE A 76 17.34 1.92 -4.57
C PHE A 76 16.82 3.04 -5.48
N ASN A 77 17.20 3.01 -6.77
CA ASN A 77 16.76 4.03 -7.73
C ASN A 77 15.25 3.93 -8.02
N ALA A 78 14.70 2.72 -8.15
CA ALA A 78 13.26 2.54 -8.35
C ALA A 78 12.45 3.08 -7.16
N LEU A 79 12.88 2.83 -5.92
CA LEU A 79 12.24 3.37 -4.72
C LEU A 79 12.36 4.89 -4.63
N LYS A 80 13.51 5.45 -5.03
CA LYS A 80 13.70 6.90 -5.11
C LYS A 80 12.76 7.55 -6.14
N ASP A 81 12.56 6.91 -7.29
CA ASP A 81 11.64 7.36 -8.34
C ASP A 81 10.19 7.42 -7.86
N LEU A 82 9.76 6.43 -7.06
CA LEU A 82 8.46 6.44 -6.38
C LEU A 82 8.32 7.57 -5.34
N SER A 83 9.44 8.12 -4.89
CA SER A 83 9.49 9.02 -3.72
C SER A 83 8.76 8.39 -2.53
N VAL A 84 9.21 7.19 -2.15
CA VAL A 84 8.70 6.49 -0.96
C VAL A 84 8.68 7.46 0.22
N PRO A 85 7.52 7.70 0.84
CA PRO A 85 7.38 8.73 1.87
C PRO A 85 7.69 8.21 3.27
N VAL A 86 7.37 6.95 3.54
CA VAL A 86 7.59 6.27 4.82
C VAL A 86 7.88 4.79 4.56
N LEU A 87 8.78 4.21 5.35
CA LEU A 87 9.13 2.79 5.29
C LEU A 87 9.00 2.16 6.69
N ARG A 88 8.14 1.14 6.82
CA ARG A 88 7.94 0.37 8.06
C ARG A 88 8.88 -0.84 8.13
N TRP A 89 9.53 -1.06 9.28
CA TRP A 89 10.53 -2.14 9.53
C TRP A 89 10.69 -2.36 11.06
N PRO A 90 11.19 -3.50 11.58
CA PRO A 90 11.59 -4.77 10.94
C PRO A 90 10.41 -5.68 10.63
N GLY A 91 9.21 -5.19 10.95
CA GLY A 91 7.97 -5.60 10.35
C GLY A 91 7.16 -6.63 11.10
N GLY A 92 5.84 -6.56 10.90
CA GLY A 92 4.94 -7.70 11.03
C GLY A 92 5.20 -8.57 12.27
N CYS A 93 5.07 -9.87 12.08
CA CYS A 93 5.32 -10.83 13.12
C CYS A 93 6.78 -10.86 13.58
N PHE A 94 7.73 -10.61 12.67
CA PHE A 94 9.15 -10.61 13.01
C PHE A 94 9.51 -9.57 14.08
N ALA A 95 8.86 -8.40 14.08
CA ALA A 95 9.16 -7.30 15.01
C ALA A 95 8.93 -7.68 16.47
N ASP A 96 7.96 -8.55 16.76
CA ASP A 96 7.67 -9.02 18.12
C ASP A 96 8.53 -10.22 18.56
N GLU A 97 9.47 -10.66 17.72
CA GLU A 97 10.57 -11.58 18.06
C GLU A 97 11.96 -10.93 17.89
N TYR A 98 12.02 -9.70 17.38
CA TYR A 98 13.28 -9.02 17.10
C TYR A 98 13.86 -8.37 18.35
N HIS A 99 15.12 -8.70 18.65
CA HIS A 99 15.91 -8.05 19.69
C HIS A 99 16.94 -7.10 19.06
N TRP A 100 16.68 -5.81 19.09
CA TRP A 100 17.40 -4.82 18.25
C TRP A 100 18.93 -4.76 18.46
N MET A 101 19.40 -5.18 19.64
CA MET A 101 20.82 -5.28 19.96
C MET A 101 21.55 -6.30 19.06
N ASP A 102 20.83 -7.30 18.56
CA ASP A 102 21.37 -8.33 17.67
C ASP A 102 21.70 -7.76 16.28
N GLY A 103 21.03 -6.67 15.88
CA GLY A 103 21.23 -5.98 14.60
C GLY A 103 22.20 -4.79 14.66
N ILE A 104 23.04 -4.66 15.69
CA ILE A 104 24.03 -3.57 15.79
C ILE A 104 25.44 -4.08 16.07
N GLY A 105 26.44 -3.20 15.96
CA GLY A 105 27.84 -3.57 16.12
C GLY A 105 28.44 -4.22 14.87
N PRO A 106 29.68 -4.74 14.98
CA PRO A 106 30.38 -5.38 13.86
C PRO A 106 29.57 -6.55 13.31
N LYS A 107 29.34 -6.56 11.99
CA LYS A 107 28.43 -7.49 11.30
C LYS A 107 28.81 -8.96 11.54
N GLU A 108 30.10 -9.24 11.59
CA GLU A 108 30.68 -10.57 11.83
C GLU A 108 30.40 -11.13 13.23
N ASN A 109 30.03 -10.28 14.19
CA ASN A 109 29.73 -10.67 15.57
C ASN A 109 28.22 -10.69 15.86
N ARG A 110 27.37 -10.30 14.90
CA ARG A 110 25.92 -10.30 15.09
C ARG A 110 25.41 -11.74 15.18
N PRO A 111 24.54 -12.06 16.15
CA PRO A 111 24.04 -13.42 16.29
C PRO A 111 23.09 -13.76 15.14
N LYS A 112 23.11 -15.02 14.75
CA LYS A 112 22.12 -15.59 13.82
C LYS A 112 20.88 -16.01 14.61
N MET A 113 19.71 -15.82 14.03
CA MET A 113 18.44 -16.27 14.59
C MET A 113 17.65 -17.07 13.56
N VAL A 114 16.72 -17.89 14.03
CA VAL A 114 15.77 -18.58 13.16
C VAL A 114 14.54 -17.71 13.03
N ASN A 115 14.15 -17.39 11.79
CA ASN A 115 12.92 -16.70 11.52
C ASN A 115 11.74 -17.70 11.63
N ASN A 116 11.19 -17.81 12.83
CA ASN A 116 10.17 -18.80 13.17
C ASN A 116 8.84 -18.57 12.45
N ASN A 117 8.53 -17.30 12.16
CA ASN A 117 7.32 -16.91 11.45
C ASN A 117 7.40 -17.26 9.95
N TRP A 118 8.59 -17.17 9.36
CA TRP A 118 8.76 -17.18 7.90
C TRP A 118 9.75 -18.24 7.41
N GLY A 119 9.24 -19.47 7.29
CA GLY A 119 9.94 -20.58 6.66
C GLY A 119 11.07 -21.20 7.49
N GLY A 120 11.33 -20.72 8.71
CA GLY A 120 12.43 -21.22 9.55
C GLY A 120 13.81 -20.91 8.97
N THR A 121 13.91 -19.86 8.15
CA THR A 121 15.17 -19.45 7.55
C THR A 121 16.11 -18.81 8.57
N ILE A 122 17.41 -18.88 8.29
CA ILE A 122 18.41 -18.25 9.14
C ILE A 122 18.51 -16.77 8.78
N GLU A 123 18.20 -15.94 9.75
CA GLU A 123 18.42 -14.50 9.76
C GLU A 123 19.81 -14.22 10.34
N ASP A 124 20.68 -13.53 9.60
CA ASP A 124 22.05 -13.26 10.04
C ASP A 124 22.25 -11.87 10.67
N ASN A 125 21.19 -11.06 10.73
CA ASN A 125 21.16 -9.71 11.27
C ASN A 125 22.17 -8.76 10.60
N SER A 126 22.66 -9.08 9.40
CA SER A 126 23.59 -8.22 8.67
C SER A 126 22.95 -6.91 8.19
N PHE A 127 21.62 -6.88 8.09
CA PHE A 127 20.82 -5.67 7.97
C PHE A 127 20.09 -5.40 9.29
N GLY A 128 20.48 -4.35 10.00
CA GLY A 128 19.85 -3.97 11.27
C GLY A 128 19.59 -2.47 11.36
N THR A 129 19.60 -1.93 12.59
CA THR A 129 19.18 -0.54 12.86
C THR A 129 19.94 0.48 12.02
N HIS A 130 21.27 0.33 11.88
CA HIS A 130 22.09 1.26 11.10
C HIS A 130 21.78 1.17 9.61
N GLU A 131 21.70 -0.05 9.09
CA GLU A 131 21.41 -0.29 7.67
C GLU A 131 20.01 0.22 7.29
N PHE A 132 19.00 0.02 8.13
CA PHE A 132 17.65 0.53 7.90
C PHE A 132 17.55 2.06 7.93
N LEU A 133 18.06 2.70 8.99
CA LEU A 133 17.92 4.16 9.15
C LEU A 133 18.75 4.93 8.12
N ASN A 134 19.92 4.40 7.73
CA ASN A 134 20.73 4.99 6.66
C ASN A 134 20.04 4.85 5.29
N LEU A 135 19.36 3.73 5.02
CA LEU A 135 18.55 3.58 3.81
C LEU A 135 17.44 4.65 3.76
N CYS A 136 16.73 4.86 4.87
CA CYS A 136 15.68 5.88 4.95
C CYS A 136 16.24 7.29 4.70
N GLU A 137 17.37 7.66 5.32
CA GLU A 137 18.03 8.94 5.06
C GLU A 137 18.45 9.10 3.59
N MET A 138 18.99 8.05 2.97
CA MET A 138 19.42 8.09 1.57
C MET A 138 18.24 8.19 0.58
N LEU A 139 17.11 7.55 0.88
CA LEU A 139 15.87 7.65 0.10
C LEU A 139 15.13 8.97 0.36
N GLY A 140 15.39 9.63 1.49
CA GLY A 140 14.64 10.80 1.94
C GLY A 140 13.23 10.45 2.45
N CYS A 141 13.04 9.22 2.94
CA CYS A 141 11.78 8.76 3.50
C CYS A 141 11.81 8.77 5.04
N GLU A 142 10.63 8.87 5.66
CA GLU A 142 10.50 8.78 7.12
C GLU A 142 10.65 7.33 7.57
N PRO A 143 11.51 7.03 8.58
CA PRO A 143 11.54 5.71 9.17
C PRO A 143 10.31 5.50 10.08
N TYR A 144 9.68 4.33 9.93
CA TYR A 144 8.71 3.79 10.86
C TYR A 144 9.27 2.50 11.45
N VAL A 145 9.66 2.56 12.74
CA VAL A 145 10.16 1.40 13.49
C VAL A 145 9.03 0.72 14.26
N SER A 146 8.87 -0.59 14.06
CA SER A 146 7.99 -1.44 14.88
C SER A 146 8.78 -2.04 16.04
N GLY A 147 8.41 -1.67 17.27
CA GLY A 147 9.04 -2.13 18.50
C GLY A 147 8.45 -3.44 19.01
N ASN A 148 9.30 -4.29 19.57
CA ASN A 148 8.91 -5.56 20.18
C ASN A 148 8.18 -5.36 21.51
N VAL A 149 6.92 -5.81 21.57
CA VAL A 149 6.12 -5.90 22.82
C VAL A 149 5.87 -7.35 23.20
N GLY A 150 5.69 -8.23 22.21
CA GLY A 150 5.32 -9.63 22.44
C GLY A 150 6.32 -10.42 23.28
N SER A 151 7.61 -10.33 22.92
CA SER A 151 8.70 -11.08 23.59
C SER A 151 9.78 -10.18 24.20
N GLY A 152 9.80 -8.90 23.84
CA GLY A 152 10.76 -7.91 24.33
C GLY A 152 10.38 -7.28 25.67
N THR A 153 11.24 -6.41 26.18
CA THR A 153 11.01 -5.71 27.46
C THR A 153 10.77 -4.20 27.28
N VAL A 154 10.14 -3.58 28.28
CA VAL A 154 9.98 -2.11 28.32
C VAL A 154 11.33 -1.39 28.23
N GLU A 155 12.34 -1.92 28.93
CA GLU A 155 13.69 -1.35 28.93
C GLU A 155 14.33 -1.43 27.56
N GLU A 156 14.19 -2.56 26.89
CA GLU A 156 14.76 -2.81 25.56
C GLU A 156 14.23 -1.80 24.53
N LEU A 157 12.91 -1.63 24.45
CA LEU A 157 12.31 -0.67 23.51
C LEU A 157 12.71 0.78 23.86
N ALA A 158 12.72 1.14 25.14
CA ALA A 158 13.12 2.47 25.58
C ALA A 158 14.59 2.78 25.24
N LYS A 159 15.49 1.81 25.44
CA LYS A 159 16.91 1.93 25.06
C LYS A 159 17.10 2.00 23.55
N TRP A 160 16.28 1.32 22.77
CA TRP A 160 16.35 1.42 21.32
C TRP A 160 16.03 2.83 20.83
N VAL A 161 14.96 3.42 21.37
CA VAL A 161 14.59 4.82 21.10
C VAL A 161 15.74 5.75 21.46
N GLU A 162 16.33 5.60 22.66
CA GLU A 162 17.48 6.41 23.09
C GLU A 162 18.68 6.24 22.14
N TYR A 163 19.03 5.00 21.79
CA TYR A 163 20.12 4.68 20.88
C TYR A 163 19.96 5.38 19.53
N MET A 164 18.74 5.36 18.97
CA MET A 164 18.46 5.96 17.68
C MET A 164 18.43 7.50 17.72
N THR A 165 17.92 8.09 18.80
CA THR A 165 17.44 9.48 18.79
C THR A 165 18.16 10.45 19.74
N SER A 166 19.01 9.97 20.65
CA SER A 166 19.72 10.80 21.63
C SER A 166 21.10 11.26 21.12
N ASP A 167 21.36 12.56 21.14
CA ASP A 167 22.66 13.18 20.95
C ASP A 167 23.42 13.41 22.28
N GLY A 168 22.82 13.06 23.41
CA GLY A 168 23.45 13.19 24.72
C GLY A 168 24.73 12.35 24.91
N ASP A 169 25.40 12.58 26.04
CA ASP A 169 26.47 11.72 26.55
C ASP A 169 25.86 10.62 27.43
N SER A 170 25.30 9.60 26.79
CA SER A 170 24.62 8.49 27.45
C SER A 170 25.18 7.15 26.97
N PRO A 171 24.99 6.05 27.72
CA PRO A 171 25.46 4.73 27.29
C PRO A 171 24.95 4.33 25.89
N MET A 172 23.69 4.60 25.56
CA MET A 172 23.11 4.22 24.26
C MET A 172 23.60 5.13 23.13
N ALA A 173 23.69 6.45 23.36
CA ALA A 173 24.24 7.36 22.36
C ALA A 173 25.72 7.05 22.08
N ASN A 174 26.53 6.79 23.11
CA ASN A 174 27.94 6.41 22.97
C ASN A 174 28.11 5.05 22.30
N LEU A 175 27.21 4.10 22.55
CA LEU A 175 27.20 2.83 21.82
C LEU A 175 26.92 3.04 20.33
N ARG A 176 25.97 3.92 19.96
CA ARG A 176 25.71 4.29 18.56
C ARG A 176 26.96 4.91 17.91
N ARG A 177 27.64 5.84 18.60
CA ARG A 177 28.89 6.47 18.14
C ARG A 177 29.98 5.43 17.90
N LYS A 178 30.17 4.51 18.86
CA LYS A 178 31.11 3.39 18.74
C LYS A 178 30.81 2.52 17.52
N ASN A 179 29.53 2.35 17.18
CA ASN A 179 29.08 1.59 16.01
C ASN A 179 29.11 2.39 14.70
N GLY A 180 29.75 3.57 14.68
CA GLY A 180 30.03 4.31 13.44
C GLY A 180 29.03 5.41 13.09
N ARG A 181 28.08 5.73 13.98
CA ARG A 181 27.13 6.84 13.77
C ARG A 181 27.24 7.89 14.88
N ASP A 182 27.85 9.04 14.57
CA ASP A 182 28.02 10.13 15.54
C ASP A 182 26.67 10.76 15.95
N LYS A 183 25.96 11.33 14.97
CA LYS A 183 24.69 12.04 15.20
C LYS A 183 23.51 11.10 15.31
N ALA A 184 22.54 11.44 16.17
CA ALA A 184 21.25 10.78 16.20
C ALA A 184 20.57 10.78 14.82
N TRP A 185 19.69 9.82 14.58
CA TRP A 185 18.75 9.86 13.48
C TRP A 185 17.48 10.60 13.90
N LYS A 186 16.73 11.08 12.91
CA LYS A 186 15.33 11.46 13.10
C LYS A 186 14.47 10.22 12.98
N LEU A 187 13.61 10.00 13.97
CA LEU A 187 12.66 8.89 14.01
C LEU A 187 11.31 9.46 14.37
N LYS A 188 10.41 9.54 13.39
CA LYS A 188 9.08 10.08 13.62
C LYS A 188 8.12 9.00 14.09
N TYR A 189 8.05 7.85 13.42
CA TYR A 189 7.00 6.86 13.68
C TYR A 189 7.53 5.67 14.48
N LEU A 190 6.85 5.36 15.59
CA LEU A 190 7.15 4.22 16.44
C LEU A 190 5.89 3.40 16.69
N GLY A 191 5.87 2.18 16.17
CA GLY A 191 4.87 1.15 16.50
C GLY A 191 5.24 0.51 17.82
N VAL A 192 4.29 0.41 18.74
CA VAL A 192 4.49 -0.21 20.06
C VAL A 192 3.81 -1.58 20.04
N GLY A 193 4.52 -2.57 19.52
CA GLY A 193 4.00 -3.90 19.19
C GLY A 193 3.35 -3.94 17.80
N ASN A 194 3.26 -5.13 17.24
CA ASN A 194 2.57 -5.44 16.00
C ASN A 194 1.62 -6.63 16.22
N GLU A 195 0.49 -6.68 15.50
CA GLU A 195 -0.49 -7.77 15.53
C GLU A 195 -0.64 -8.46 16.89
N SER A 196 -0.81 -7.67 17.95
CA SER A 196 -0.72 -8.21 19.32
C SER A 196 -1.87 -9.18 19.63
N TRP A 197 -2.95 -9.16 18.83
CA TRP A 197 -4.03 -10.16 18.83
C TRP A 197 -3.62 -11.53 18.24
N GLY A 198 -2.55 -11.59 17.45
CA GLY A 198 -2.10 -12.76 16.70
C GLY A 198 -0.68 -13.16 17.08
N CYS A 199 0.25 -13.06 16.12
CA CYS A 199 1.64 -13.48 16.29
C CYS A 199 2.39 -12.66 17.36
N GLY A 200 1.99 -11.41 17.62
CA GLY A 200 2.59 -10.56 18.66
C GLY A 200 2.24 -10.96 20.10
N GLY A 201 1.59 -12.11 20.34
CA GLY A 201 1.36 -12.66 21.68
C GLY A 201 -0.07 -13.11 21.99
N SER A 202 -0.95 -13.22 20.99
CA SER A 202 -2.33 -13.72 21.13
C SER A 202 -3.11 -13.05 22.26
N MET A 203 -2.95 -11.74 22.38
CA MET A 203 -3.46 -10.94 23.49
C MET A 203 -4.93 -10.60 23.29
N ARG A 204 -5.64 -10.42 24.41
CA ARG A 204 -6.92 -9.69 24.41
C ARG A 204 -6.65 -8.19 24.30
N PRO A 205 -7.54 -7.40 23.67
CA PRO A 205 -7.33 -5.96 23.52
C PRO A 205 -7.18 -5.23 24.86
N GLU A 206 -7.86 -5.70 25.92
CA GLU A 206 -7.74 -5.11 27.25
C GLU A 206 -6.32 -5.27 27.83
N TYR A 207 -5.70 -6.43 27.61
CA TYR A 207 -4.36 -6.72 28.09
C TYR A 207 -3.31 -5.96 27.27
N TYR A 208 -3.44 -5.97 25.94
CA TYR A 208 -2.57 -5.17 25.08
C TYR A 208 -2.66 -3.68 25.41
N ALA A 209 -3.86 -3.12 25.67
CA ALA A 209 -3.99 -1.71 26.04
C ALA A 209 -3.20 -1.36 27.31
N ASP A 210 -3.16 -2.25 28.31
CA ASP A 210 -2.37 -2.05 29.52
C ASP A 210 -0.85 -2.11 29.22
N LEU A 211 -0.41 -3.04 28.36
CA LEU A 211 0.97 -3.12 27.90
C LEU A 211 1.38 -1.91 27.06
N TYR A 212 0.59 -1.50 26.08
CA TYR A 212 0.85 -0.32 25.26
C TYR A 212 1.11 0.90 26.15
N ARG A 213 0.24 1.17 27.13
CA ARG A 213 0.40 2.29 28.06
C ARG A 213 1.71 2.19 28.84
N ARG A 214 2.09 0.98 29.26
CA ARG A 214 3.33 0.74 29.97
C ARG A 214 4.55 0.98 29.08
N TYR A 215 4.63 0.34 27.91
CA TYR A 215 5.79 0.45 27.00
C TYR A 215 5.94 1.88 26.45
N SER A 216 4.85 2.47 25.95
CA SER A 216 4.86 3.82 25.36
C SER A 216 5.29 4.92 26.33
N THR A 217 5.07 4.74 27.65
CA THR A 217 5.49 5.70 28.69
C THR A 217 7.01 5.90 28.72
N TYR A 218 7.79 4.84 28.47
CA TYR A 218 9.25 4.88 28.54
C TYR A 218 9.92 5.23 27.21
N CYS A 219 9.16 5.25 26.11
CA CYS A 219 9.62 5.77 24.82
C CYS A 219 9.62 7.30 24.86
N ARG A 220 10.76 7.90 25.24
CA ARG A 220 10.89 9.35 25.45
C ARG A 220 11.31 10.09 24.18
N ASN A 221 11.03 11.39 24.17
CA ASN A 221 11.54 12.33 23.18
C ASN A 221 12.93 12.81 23.60
N TYR A 222 13.91 12.70 22.70
CA TYR A 222 15.30 13.14 22.92
C TYR A 222 15.68 14.21 21.90
N ASP A 223 16.43 15.22 22.33
CA ASP A 223 17.12 16.20 21.45
C ASP A 223 16.26 16.81 20.33
N GLY A 224 15.01 17.17 20.68
CA GLY A 224 14.04 17.77 19.76
C GLY A 224 13.31 16.78 18.85
N ASN A 225 13.67 15.49 18.89
CA ASN A 225 12.94 14.42 18.23
C ASN A 225 11.60 14.18 18.95
N ARG A 226 10.52 14.03 18.17
CA ARG A 226 9.16 13.86 18.67
C ARG A 226 8.55 12.61 18.06
N LEU A 227 8.38 11.58 18.88
CA LEU A 227 7.78 10.33 18.47
C LEU A 227 6.28 10.51 18.25
N PHE A 228 5.81 9.97 17.12
CA PHE A 228 4.43 9.65 16.81
C PHE A 228 4.23 8.16 17.14
N LYS A 229 3.59 7.89 18.28
CA LYS A 229 3.45 6.55 18.84
C LYS A 229 2.17 5.88 18.36
N ILE A 230 2.32 4.73 17.73
CA ILE A 230 1.25 3.98 17.09
C ILE A 230 0.95 2.74 17.93
N ALA A 231 -0.31 2.56 18.31
CA ALA A 231 -0.78 1.33 18.95
C ALA A 231 -1.13 0.28 17.87
N SER A 232 -0.80 -0.98 18.12
CA SER A 232 -1.26 -2.16 17.38
C SER A 232 -2.78 -2.21 17.45
N GLY A 233 -3.45 -1.81 16.38
CA GLY A 233 -4.89 -1.83 16.29
C GLY A 233 -5.43 -3.13 15.69
N ALA A 234 -6.59 -3.03 15.05
CA ALA A 234 -7.43 -4.17 14.73
C ALA A 234 -6.98 -4.91 13.46
N SER A 235 -7.32 -6.20 13.38
CA SER A 235 -7.45 -6.92 12.10
C SER A 235 -8.85 -6.72 11.55
N ASP A 236 -8.96 -6.35 10.28
CA ASP A 236 -10.18 -6.34 9.49
C ASP A 236 -11.40 -5.76 10.25
N TYR A 237 -12.31 -6.66 10.67
CA TYR A 237 -13.61 -6.36 11.24
C TYR A 237 -13.63 -6.40 12.77
N ASP A 238 -12.49 -6.51 13.45
CA ASP A 238 -12.42 -6.51 14.92
C ASP A 238 -12.63 -5.10 15.50
N TYR A 239 -13.87 -4.64 15.37
CA TYR A 239 -14.34 -3.36 15.89
C TYR A 239 -14.24 -3.27 17.42
N LYS A 240 -14.27 -4.42 18.11
CA LYS A 240 -14.12 -4.48 19.57
C LYS A 240 -12.71 -4.07 19.97
N TRP A 241 -11.69 -4.52 19.23
CA TRP A 241 -10.31 -4.12 19.47
C TRP A 241 -10.16 -2.59 19.42
N THR A 242 -10.67 -1.96 18.37
CA THR A 242 -10.67 -0.49 18.23
C THR A 242 -11.39 0.21 19.38
N ASP A 243 -12.59 -0.25 19.74
CA ASP A 243 -13.37 0.35 20.83
C ASP A 243 -12.62 0.29 22.18
N VAL A 244 -12.03 -0.87 22.50
CA VAL A 244 -11.28 -1.07 23.75
C VAL A 244 -10.03 -0.19 23.81
N LEU A 245 -9.25 -0.12 22.73
CA LEU A 245 -8.05 0.70 22.69
C LEU A 245 -8.38 2.19 22.77
N MET A 246 -9.41 2.65 22.05
CA MET A 246 -9.86 4.04 22.14
C MET A 246 -10.33 4.40 23.56
N ASN A 247 -11.05 3.50 24.22
CA ASN A 247 -11.51 3.70 25.60
C ASN A 247 -10.36 3.69 26.64
N ARG A 248 -9.41 2.75 26.52
CA ARG A 248 -8.39 2.52 27.57
C ARG A 248 -7.09 3.28 27.33
N VAL A 249 -6.70 3.47 26.08
CA VAL A 249 -5.48 4.18 25.68
C VAL A 249 -5.79 5.65 25.41
N GLY A 250 -6.74 5.91 24.50
CA GLY A 250 -7.13 7.26 24.08
C GLY A 250 -5.93 8.09 23.62
N HIS A 251 -5.89 9.38 23.98
CA HIS A 251 -4.82 10.33 23.60
C HIS A 251 -3.42 10.04 24.19
N ARG A 252 -3.18 8.84 24.71
CA ARG A 252 -1.81 8.36 25.01
C ARG A 252 -1.12 7.80 23.78
N MET A 253 -1.87 7.51 22.72
CA MET A 253 -1.35 7.22 21.39
C MET A 253 -1.58 8.40 20.46
N ASP A 254 -0.69 8.54 19.48
CA ASP A 254 -0.84 9.49 18.38
C ASP A 254 -1.59 8.86 17.20
N GLY A 255 -1.49 7.53 17.05
CA GLY A 255 -2.21 6.78 16.05
C GLY A 255 -2.56 5.35 16.46
N LEU A 256 -3.50 4.79 15.72
CA LEU A 256 -3.98 3.41 15.86
C LEU A 256 -3.81 2.71 14.50
N SER A 257 -3.18 1.55 14.49
CA SER A 257 -2.97 0.77 13.27
C SER A 257 -4.24 -0.02 12.86
N LEU A 258 -4.29 -0.49 11.62
CA LEU A 258 -5.37 -1.32 11.08
C LEU A 258 -4.79 -2.18 9.97
N HIS A 259 -5.04 -3.48 10.02
CA HIS A 259 -4.57 -4.41 9.00
C HIS A 259 -5.76 -4.92 8.19
N TYR A 260 -5.64 -4.92 6.85
CA TYR A 260 -6.68 -5.39 5.95
C TYR A 260 -6.09 -5.99 4.67
N TYR A 261 -6.16 -7.31 4.53
CA TYR A 261 -5.69 -8.00 3.33
C TYR A 261 -6.84 -8.34 2.36
N THR A 262 -6.57 -8.17 1.07
CA THR A 262 -7.42 -8.70 -0.01
C THR A 262 -7.07 -10.16 -0.22
N VAL A 263 -7.75 -11.03 0.54
CA VAL A 263 -7.52 -12.47 0.59
C VAL A 263 -8.83 -13.23 0.74
N THR A 264 -8.92 -14.44 0.14
CA THR A 264 -10.11 -15.31 0.21
C THR A 264 -10.35 -15.87 1.61
N GLY A 265 -9.28 -16.07 2.38
CA GLY A 265 -9.34 -16.50 3.76
C GLY A 265 -7.97 -16.97 4.28
N TRP A 266 -7.95 -17.24 5.59
CA TRP A 266 -6.72 -17.59 6.30
C TRP A 266 -6.42 -19.09 6.28
N SER A 267 -7.41 -19.93 5.98
CA SER A 267 -7.28 -21.38 5.87
C SER A 267 -7.36 -21.85 4.41
N GLY A 268 -6.50 -22.80 4.04
CA GLY A 268 -6.50 -23.38 2.69
C GLY A 268 -5.86 -22.47 1.63
N SER A 269 -6.21 -22.73 0.37
CA SER A 269 -5.71 -21.98 -0.79
C SER A 269 -6.27 -20.56 -0.82
N LYS A 270 -5.38 -19.59 -1.06
CA LYS A 270 -5.69 -18.18 -1.28
C LYS A 270 -5.96 -17.86 -2.74
N GLY A 271 -5.71 -18.83 -3.63
CA GLY A 271 -5.80 -18.68 -5.08
C GLY A 271 -4.46 -18.25 -5.67
N SER A 272 -4.30 -18.51 -6.97
CA SER A 272 -3.07 -18.18 -7.69
C SER A 272 -3.00 -16.67 -8.01
N ALA A 273 -1.79 -16.12 -7.95
CA ALA A 273 -1.51 -14.78 -8.44
C ALA A 273 -1.69 -14.65 -9.97
N THR A 274 -1.45 -15.74 -10.73
CA THR A 274 -1.38 -15.72 -12.21
C THR A 274 -2.48 -16.52 -12.90
N GLN A 275 -3.10 -17.47 -12.22
CA GLN A 275 -4.13 -18.35 -12.78
C GLN A 275 -5.48 -18.05 -12.13
N PHE A 276 -6.28 -17.21 -12.80
CA PHE A 276 -7.60 -16.81 -12.33
C PHE A 276 -8.51 -16.48 -13.51
N ASN A 277 -9.82 -16.53 -13.27
CA ASN A 277 -10.83 -16.14 -14.26
C ASN A 277 -11.44 -14.76 -13.93
N LYS A 278 -12.42 -14.31 -14.74
CA LYS A 278 -13.08 -13.01 -14.53
C LYS A 278 -13.87 -12.94 -13.23
N ASP A 279 -14.49 -14.04 -12.78
CA ASP A 279 -15.24 -14.08 -11.53
C ASP A 279 -14.32 -13.96 -10.31
N ASP A 280 -13.10 -14.49 -10.38
CA ASP A 280 -12.07 -14.31 -9.35
C ASP A 280 -11.54 -12.88 -9.35
N TYR A 281 -11.33 -12.29 -10.52
CA TYR A 281 -10.95 -10.88 -10.66
C TYR A 281 -12.00 -9.96 -10.02
N TYR A 282 -13.27 -10.07 -10.42
CA TYR A 282 -14.33 -9.21 -9.89
C TYR A 282 -14.59 -9.46 -8.39
N TRP A 283 -14.48 -10.70 -7.92
CA TRP A 283 -14.50 -10.98 -6.49
C TRP A 283 -13.35 -10.26 -5.75
N THR A 284 -12.14 -10.27 -6.31
CA THR A 284 -10.97 -9.57 -5.76
C THR A 284 -11.22 -8.07 -5.66
N MET A 285 -11.80 -7.46 -6.71
CA MET A 285 -12.18 -6.03 -6.68
C MET A 285 -13.22 -5.73 -5.63
N GLY A 286 -14.21 -6.61 -5.46
CA GLY A 286 -15.20 -6.48 -4.38
C GLY A 286 -14.53 -6.55 -3.02
N LYS A 287 -13.64 -7.53 -2.80
CA LYS A 287 -12.93 -7.71 -1.53
C LYS A 287 -12.03 -6.52 -1.24
N CYS A 288 -11.28 -5.97 -2.20
CA CYS A 288 -10.43 -4.80 -1.91
C CYS A 288 -11.27 -3.56 -1.57
N LEU A 289 -12.41 -3.35 -2.23
CA LEU A 289 -13.30 -2.20 -1.98
C LEU A 289 -14.05 -2.30 -0.65
N GLU A 290 -14.21 -3.49 -0.09
CA GLU A 290 -14.82 -3.70 1.23
C GLU A 290 -14.01 -3.01 2.35
N VAL A 291 -12.74 -2.67 2.11
CA VAL A 291 -11.94 -1.82 3.01
C VAL A 291 -12.64 -0.49 3.32
N GLU A 292 -13.44 0.05 2.40
CA GLU A 292 -14.18 1.30 2.62
C GLU A 292 -15.15 1.17 3.80
N ASP A 293 -15.90 0.06 3.88
CA ASP A 293 -16.86 -0.16 4.97
C ASP A 293 -16.17 -0.48 6.29
N VAL A 294 -15.00 -1.14 6.23
CA VAL A 294 -14.13 -1.38 7.39
C VAL A 294 -13.62 -0.05 7.96
N LEU A 295 -13.06 0.81 7.10
CA LEU A 295 -12.59 2.15 7.47
C LEU A 295 -13.72 2.98 8.07
N LYS A 296 -14.89 3.06 7.42
CA LYS A 296 -16.06 3.80 7.95
C LYS A 296 -16.41 3.38 9.37
N LYS A 297 -16.48 2.07 9.63
CA LYS A 297 -16.87 1.54 10.94
C LYS A 297 -15.81 1.81 12.02
N HIS A 298 -14.53 1.60 11.72
CA HIS A 298 -13.45 1.96 12.65
C HIS A 298 -13.40 3.46 12.92
N CYS A 299 -13.44 4.30 11.89
CA CYS A 299 -13.52 5.76 12.02
C CYS A 299 -14.72 6.19 12.87
N THR A 300 -15.90 5.58 12.67
CA THR A 300 -17.09 5.85 13.47
C THR A 300 -16.87 5.54 14.95
N ILE A 301 -16.16 4.45 15.27
CA ILE A 301 -15.84 4.08 16.66
C ILE A 301 -14.83 5.06 17.24
N ILE A 302 -13.77 5.39 16.52
CA ILE A 302 -12.75 6.36 16.93
C ILE A 302 -13.39 7.72 17.21
N ASP A 303 -14.28 8.19 16.33
CA ASP A 303 -15.01 9.47 16.46
C ASP A 303 -15.89 9.54 17.73
N LYS A 304 -16.29 8.42 18.33
CA LYS A 304 -16.99 8.43 19.63
C LYS A 304 -16.10 8.97 20.76
N TYR A 305 -14.79 8.71 20.69
CA TYR A 305 -13.80 9.05 21.71
C TYR A 305 -12.93 10.26 21.33
N ASP A 306 -12.76 10.53 20.03
CA ASP A 306 -11.88 11.58 19.50
C ASP A 306 -12.53 12.33 18.32
N LYS A 307 -13.52 13.18 18.60
CA LYS A 307 -14.27 13.94 17.58
C LYS A 307 -13.40 14.94 16.80
N ASP A 308 -12.34 15.43 17.43
CA ASP A 308 -11.42 16.42 16.85
C ASP A 308 -10.39 15.82 15.89
N LYS A 309 -10.42 14.49 15.71
CA LYS A 309 -9.55 13.76 14.78
C LYS A 309 -8.05 13.87 15.09
N LYS A 310 -7.69 13.90 16.37
CA LYS A 310 -6.29 14.01 16.83
C LYS A 310 -5.52 12.69 16.75
N ILE A 311 -6.19 11.55 16.88
CA ILE A 311 -5.60 10.21 16.80
C ILE A 311 -5.70 9.72 15.35
N ALA A 312 -4.57 9.56 14.67
CA ALA A 312 -4.62 9.06 13.29
C ALA A 312 -5.05 7.58 13.23
N LEU A 313 -5.71 7.20 12.13
CA LEU A 313 -5.79 5.81 11.70
C LEU A 313 -4.66 5.56 10.70
N LEU A 314 -4.01 4.40 10.81
CA LEU A 314 -2.93 3.98 9.92
C LEU A 314 -3.28 2.59 9.37
N LEU A 315 -3.48 2.47 8.06
CA LEU A 315 -3.68 1.17 7.40
C LEU A 315 -2.33 0.60 6.98
N ASP A 316 -1.52 0.22 7.97
CA ASP A 316 -0.11 -0.09 7.83
C ASP A 316 0.19 -1.56 7.46
N GLU A 317 -0.86 -2.34 7.17
CA GLU A 317 -0.78 -3.56 6.36
C GLU A 317 -2.01 -3.68 5.45
N TRP A 318 -1.77 -3.68 4.14
CA TRP A 318 -2.80 -3.96 3.15
C TRP A 318 -2.20 -4.50 1.85
N GLY A 319 -3.06 -5.04 0.98
CA GLY A 319 -2.68 -5.57 -0.33
C GLY A 319 -3.20 -6.98 -0.57
N THR A 320 -2.83 -7.57 -1.70
CA THR A 320 -3.20 -8.93 -2.08
C THR A 320 -2.33 -9.98 -1.42
N TRP A 321 -2.95 -11.07 -0.99
CA TRP A 321 -2.24 -12.25 -0.48
C TRP A 321 -2.71 -13.48 -1.25
N TRP A 322 -1.81 -14.05 -2.04
CA TRP A 322 -2.03 -15.23 -2.87
C TRP A 322 -1.30 -16.45 -2.33
N ASP A 323 -1.56 -17.62 -2.93
CA ASP A 323 -0.68 -18.77 -2.74
C ASP A 323 0.72 -18.44 -3.28
N GLU A 324 1.75 -18.94 -2.60
CA GLU A 324 3.14 -18.79 -3.04
C GLU A 324 3.34 -19.41 -4.43
N GLU A 325 4.16 -18.79 -5.28
CA GLU A 325 4.40 -19.31 -6.63
C GLU A 325 5.01 -20.72 -6.55
N PRO A 326 4.54 -21.67 -7.39
CA PRO A 326 5.08 -23.02 -7.41
C PRO A 326 6.60 -23.05 -7.58
N GLY A 327 7.29 -23.82 -6.74
CA GLY A 327 8.75 -23.97 -6.78
C GLY A 327 9.53 -22.92 -5.99
N THR A 328 8.84 -22.00 -5.31
CA THR A 328 9.47 -21.06 -4.36
C THR A 328 9.60 -21.67 -2.96
N ILE A 329 10.35 -21.00 -2.09
CA ILE A 329 10.57 -21.46 -0.72
C ILE A 329 9.34 -21.14 0.11
N LYS A 330 8.73 -22.18 0.69
CA LYS A 330 7.52 -22.03 1.51
C LYS A 330 7.76 -21.10 2.70
N GLY A 331 6.81 -20.20 2.94
CA GLY A 331 6.87 -19.19 4.01
C GLY A 331 7.64 -17.93 3.63
N HIS A 332 8.11 -17.78 2.39
CA HIS A 332 8.73 -16.56 1.88
C HIS A 332 7.71 -15.60 1.26
N LEU A 333 6.47 -16.05 1.08
CA LEU A 333 5.35 -15.26 0.56
C LEU A 333 5.67 -14.62 -0.80
N TYR A 334 6.46 -15.31 -1.62
CA TYR A 334 6.74 -14.88 -2.98
C TYR A 334 5.52 -15.18 -3.85
N GLN A 335 4.92 -14.13 -4.41
CA GLN A 335 3.81 -14.21 -5.36
C GLN A 335 4.09 -13.31 -6.57
N GLN A 336 3.52 -13.64 -7.74
CA GLN A 336 3.53 -12.72 -8.87
C GLN A 336 2.61 -11.51 -8.66
N ASN A 337 2.75 -10.52 -9.53
CA ASN A 337 1.97 -9.28 -9.52
C ASN A 337 1.46 -8.98 -10.94
N THR A 338 0.14 -9.02 -11.12
CA THR A 338 -0.55 -8.93 -12.41
C THR A 338 -1.30 -7.60 -12.56
N LEU A 339 -1.93 -7.36 -13.71
CA LEU A 339 -2.83 -6.23 -13.89
C LEU A 339 -3.98 -6.23 -12.86
N ARG A 340 -4.44 -7.39 -12.37
CA ARG A 340 -5.41 -7.47 -11.25
C ARG A 340 -4.87 -6.78 -9.99
N ASP A 341 -3.60 -6.97 -9.66
CA ASP A 341 -2.98 -6.36 -8.46
C ASP A 341 -2.84 -4.85 -8.63
N ALA A 342 -2.54 -4.37 -9.84
CA ALA A 342 -2.60 -2.93 -10.14
C ALA A 342 -3.99 -2.33 -9.85
N PHE A 343 -5.07 -3.03 -10.19
CA PHE A 343 -6.42 -2.59 -9.83
C PHE A 343 -6.67 -2.60 -8.32
N VAL A 344 -6.19 -3.60 -7.59
CA VAL A 344 -6.29 -3.57 -6.11
C VAL A 344 -5.63 -2.30 -5.57
N ALA A 345 -4.44 -1.96 -6.04
CA ALA A 345 -3.77 -0.73 -5.61
C ALA A 345 -4.55 0.53 -5.97
N SER A 346 -5.03 0.68 -7.22
CA SER A 346 -5.74 1.90 -7.63
C SER A 346 -7.06 2.07 -6.89
N LEU A 347 -7.87 1.02 -6.77
CA LEU A 347 -9.17 1.06 -6.10
C LEU A 347 -9.03 1.35 -4.60
N SER A 348 -8.05 0.73 -3.95
CA SER A 348 -7.79 0.98 -2.53
C SER A 348 -7.30 2.41 -2.28
N LEU A 349 -6.36 2.93 -3.09
CA LEU A 349 -5.90 4.31 -2.99
C LEU A 349 -7.04 5.33 -3.23
N ASP A 350 -7.90 5.08 -4.22
CA ASP A 350 -9.10 5.90 -4.47
C ASP A 350 -10.01 5.97 -3.24
N VAL A 351 -10.18 4.85 -2.53
CA VAL A 351 -10.91 4.81 -1.25
C VAL A 351 -10.16 5.61 -0.19
N PHE A 352 -8.86 5.37 0.00
CA PHE A 352 -8.07 6.00 1.07
C PHE A 352 -8.12 7.53 1.01
N HIS A 353 -8.06 8.10 -0.19
CA HIS A 353 -8.12 9.56 -0.38
C HIS A 353 -9.36 10.20 0.24
N LYS A 354 -10.48 9.48 0.28
CA LYS A 354 -11.76 9.95 0.85
C LYS A 354 -11.75 10.05 2.38
N TYR A 355 -10.87 9.28 3.04
CA TYR A 355 -10.81 9.17 4.50
C TYR A 355 -9.61 9.90 5.10
N THR A 356 -9.01 10.81 4.35
CA THR A 356 -7.76 11.49 4.75
C THR A 356 -7.93 12.47 5.89
N ASP A 357 -9.16 12.75 6.33
CA ASP A 357 -9.44 13.44 7.59
C ASP A 357 -9.00 12.61 8.81
N ARG A 358 -9.03 11.28 8.71
CA ARG A 358 -8.66 10.31 9.77
C ARG A 358 -7.52 9.36 9.40
N LEU A 359 -7.54 8.77 8.22
CA LEU A 359 -6.51 7.87 7.68
C LEU A 359 -5.32 8.72 7.24
N LYS A 360 -4.21 8.67 7.98
CA LYS A 360 -3.04 9.52 7.72
C LYS A 360 -1.82 8.80 7.18
N MET A 361 -1.84 7.46 7.17
CA MET A 361 -0.77 6.62 6.62
C MET A 361 -1.37 5.30 6.15
N ALA A 362 -0.76 4.73 5.13
CA ALA A 362 -0.96 3.33 4.77
C ALA A 362 0.37 2.73 4.31
N ASN A 363 0.57 1.43 4.51
CA ASN A 363 1.78 0.72 4.10
C ASN A 363 1.40 -0.58 3.41
N ILE A 364 1.67 -0.65 2.11
CA ILE A 364 1.37 -1.85 1.33
C ILE A 364 2.35 -2.98 1.67
N ALA A 365 1.83 -4.18 1.82
CA ALA A 365 2.58 -5.39 2.16
C ALA A 365 2.95 -6.16 0.88
N GLN A 366 4.23 -6.28 0.52
CA GLN A 366 5.41 -5.59 1.07
C GLN A 366 6.19 -4.89 -0.05
N ILE A 367 7.41 -4.40 0.22
CA ILE A 367 8.13 -3.54 -0.72
C ILE A 367 8.80 -4.31 -1.88
N VAL A 368 9.43 -5.46 -1.60
CA VAL A 368 10.21 -6.24 -2.57
C VAL A 368 10.00 -7.74 -2.33
N ASN A 369 9.82 -8.54 -3.39
CA ASN A 369 9.70 -10.01 -3.41
C ASN A 369 8.59 -10.67 -2.57
N VAL A 370 7.92 -9.93 -1.70
CA VAL A 370 6.98 -10.45 -0.70
C VAL A 370 5.62 -9.82 -0.93
N LEU A 371 4.59 -10.67 -0.97
CA LEU A 371 3.18 -10.27 -1.14
C LEU A 371 2.99 -9.34 -2.35
N GLN A 372 2.23 -8.25 -2.22
CA GLN A 372 1.93 -7.33 -3.32
C GLN A 372 3.08 -6.33 -3.56
N SER A 373 4.25 -6.89 -3.91
CA SER A 373 5.49 -6.13 -4.03
C SER A 373 5.52 -5.07 -5.12
N MET A 374 6.27 -4.00 -4.88
CA MET A 374 6.62 -3.02 -5.91
C MET A 374 7.62 -3.62 -6.91
N ILE A 375 8.54 -4.44 -6.41
CA ILE A 375 9.69 -4.89 -7.16
C ILE A 375 9.90 -6.38 -6.91
N LEU A 376 10.24 -7.12 -7.95
CA LEU A 376 10.73 -8.49 -7.85
C LEU A 376 12.19 -8.53 -8.30
N THR A 377 13.00 -9.31 -7.60
CA THR A 377 14.42 -9.49 -7.88
C THR A 377 14.79 -10.96 -7.91
N LYS A 378 15.71 -11.33 -8.79
CA LYS A 378 16.32 -12.65 -8.81
C LYS A 378 17.78 -12.47 -9.20
N ASP A 379 18.69 -12.77 -8.28
CA ASP A 379 20.10 -12.50 -8.45
C ASP A 379 20.33 -11.03 -8.87
N LYS A 380 21.02 -10.81 -10.01
CA LYS A 380 21.28 -9.49 -10.62
C LYS A 380 20.08 -8.90 -11.37
N GLU A 381 19.01 -9.67 -11.58
CA GLU A 381 17.83 -9.24 -12.31
C GLU A 381 16.84 -8.53 -11.38
N MET A 382 16.10 -7.59 -11.95
CA MET A 382 15.02 -6.85 -11.31
C MET A 382 13.90 -6.61 -12.31
N VAL A 383 12.65 -6.68 -11.85
CA VAL A 383 11.48 -6.28 -12.60
C VAL A 383 10.53 -5.42 -11.76
N LEU A 384 9.98 -4.39 -12.37
CA LEU A 384 8.98 -3.50 -11.76
C LEU A 384 7.58 -4.09 -11.98
N THR A 385 6.79 -4.16 -10.92
CA THR A 385 5.47 -4.78 -10.98
C THR A 385 4.41 -3.82 -11.55
N PRO A 386 3.26 -4.33 -12.03
CA PRO A 386 2.09 -3.50 -12.30
C PRO A 386 1.71 -2.58 -11.11
N THR A 387 1.83 -3.07 -9.88
CA THR A 387 1.57 -2.28 -8.67
C THR A 387 2.55 -1.10 -8.53
N TYR A 388 3.84 -1.28 -8.80
CA TYR A 388 4.82 -0.17 -8.83
C TYR A 388 4.38 0.95 -9.76
N TYR A 389 3.87 0.60 -10.94
CA TYR A 389 3.46 1.60 -11.92
C TYR A 389 2.22 2.38 -11.48
N VAL A 390 1.30 1.77 -10.73
CA VAL A 390 0.19 2.50 -10.09
C VAL A 390 0.72 3.50 -9.07
N PHE A 391 1.62 3.08 -8.17
CA PHE A 391 2.24 4.00 -7.19
C PHE A 391 2.99 5.15 -7.89
N LYS A 392 3.68 4.86 -8.99
CA LYS A 392 4.36 5.88 -9.81
C LYS A 392 3.38 6.88 -10.41
N MET A 393 2.28 6.41 -11.00
CA MET A 393 1.26 7.27 -11.60
C MET A 393 0.52 8.10 -10.53
N TYR A 394 0.29 7.53 -9.35
CA TYR A 394 -0.46 8.17 -8.26
C TYR A 394 0.39 9.11 -7.41
N LYS A 395 1.70 9.17 -7.60
CA LYS A 395 2.62 10.09 -6.91
C LYS A 395 2.16 11.55 -6.95
N VAL A 396 1.45 11.96 -8.01
CA VAL A 396 0.88 13.30 -8.16
C VAL A 396 -0.12 13.68 -7.04
N HIS A 397 -0.68 12.69 -6.35
CA HIS A 397 -1.62 12.89 -5.25
C HIS A 397 -0.93 13.07 -3.89
N GLN A 398 0.39 12.82 -3.78
CA GLN A 398 1.13 13.00 -2.53
C GLN A 398 1.14 14.48 -2.10
N ASP A 399 0.68 14.75 -0.87
CA ASP A 399 0.49 16.10 -0.30
C ASP A 399 -0.44 17.02 -1.11
N ALA A 400 -1.24 16.46 -2.02
CA ALA A 400 -2.23 17.20 -2.78
C ALA A 400 -3.52 17.38 -1.97
N THR A 401 -4.28 18.43 -2.26
CA THR A 401 -5.62 18.62 -1.68
C THR A 401 -6.58 17.66 -2.36
N TYR A 402 -7.23 16.78 -1.61
CA TYR A 402 -8.29 15.91 -2.12
C TYR A 402 -9.46 16.75 -2.65
N LEU A 403 -9.97 16.41 -3.83
CA LEU A 403 -11.16 17.03 -4.40
C LEU A 403 -12.32 16.03 -4.35
N PRO A 404 -13.43 16.35 -3.66
CA PRO A 404 -14.61 15.49 -3.65
C PRO A 404 -15.14 15.24 -5.06
N ILE A 405 -15.59 14.01 -5.31
CA ILE A 405 -16.20 13.63 -6.57
C ILE A 405 -17.55 12.95 -6.35
N ASP A 406 -18.49 13.23 -7.25
CA ASP A 406 -19.70 12.41 -7.42
C ASP A 406 -19.52 11.53 -8.65
N LEU A 407 -19.60 10.20 -8.47
CA LEU A 407 -19.45 9.23 -9.55
C LEU A 407 -20.73 8.40 -9.69
N THR A 408 -21.32 8.45 -10.88
CA THR A 408 -22.42 7.58 -11.30
C THR A 408 -21.92 6.64 -12.40
N CYS A 409 -21.95 5.34 -12.15
CA CYS A 409 -21.59 4.31 -13.12
C CYS A 409 -22.41 3.03 -12.88
N GLU A 410 -22.36 2.12 -13.84
CA GLU A 410 -22.83 0.75 -13.66
C GLU A 410 -22.09 0.07 -12.51
N LYS A 411 -22.81 -0.77 -11.77
CA LYS A 411 -22.25 -1.63 -10.74
C LYS A 411 -22.71 -3.06 -11.00
N ILE A 412 -21.83 -4.03 -10.75
CA ILE A 412 -22.17 -5.45 -10.84
C ILE A 412 -22.16 -6.09 -9.45
N SER A 413 -23.03 -7.06 -9.25
CA SER A 413 -23.00 -7.94 -8.08
C SER A 413 -21.98 -9.04 -8.30
N VAL A 414 -21.19 -9.34 -7.28
CA VAL A 414 -20.19 -10.42 -7.30
C VAL A 414 -20.43 -11.36 -6.11
N ARG A 415 -19.69 -12.48 -6.06
CA ARG A 415 -19.79 -13.46 -4.96
C ARG A 415 -19.59 -12.80 -3.59
N ASP A 416 -20.14 -13.42 -2.55
CA ASP A 416 -20.17 -12.95 -1.15
C ASP A 416 -20.90 -11.60 -0.93
N ASN A 417 -21.96 -11.36 -1.70
CA ASN A 417 -22.82 -10.17 -1.59
C ASN A 417 -22.07 -8.84 -1.74
N ARG A 418 -20.97 -8.83 -2.49
CA ARG A 418 -20.22 -7.60 -2.78
C ARG A 418 -20.72 -6.95 -4.06
N THR A 419 -20.46 -5.66 -4.19
CA THR A 419 -20.81 -4.87 -5.37
C THR A 419 -19.57 -4.14 -5.88
N VAL A 420 -19.33 -4.21 -7.19
CA VAL A 420 -18.17 -3.60 -7.84
C VAL A 420 -18.63 -2.54 -8.82
N PRO A 421 -18.20 -1.26 -8.67
CA PRO A 421 -18.42 -0.24 -9.68
C PRO A 421 -17.52 -0.50 -10.89
N MET A 422 -18.07 -0.33 -12.11
CA MET A 422 -17.29 -0.51 -13.35
C MET A 422 -16.30 0.63 -13.60
N VAL A 423 -16.43 1.74 -12.87
CA VAL A 423 -15.47 2.85 -12.85
C VAL A 423 -15.10 3.16 -11.42
N SER A 424 -13.82 3.39 -11.15
CA SER A 424 -13.32 4.04 -9.93
C SER A 424 -12.60 5.33 -10.31
N ALA A 425 -12.60 6.31 -9.41
CA ALA A 425 -11.94 7.58 -9.65
C ALA A 425 -11.51 8.26 -8.35
N THR A 426 -10.47 9.10 -8.47
CA THR A 426 -10.06 10.06 -7.45
C THR A 426 -9.53 11.32 -8.11
N ALA A 427 -9.62 12.45 -7.42
CA ALA A 427 -9.12 13.73 -7.90
C ALA A 427 -8.41 14.50 -6.79
N SER A 428 -7.36 15.22 -7.16
CA SER A 428 -6.65 16.10 -6.24
C SER A 428 -6.13 17.35 -6.94
N LYS A 429 -5.84 18.38 -6.16
CA LYS A 429 -5.17 19.61 -6.62
C LYS A 429 -3.83 19.74 -5.91
N ASN A 430 -2.75 19.77 -6.67
CA ASN A 430 -1.42 19.92 -6.11
C ASN A 430 -1.16 21.35 -5.60
N LYS A 431 0.01 21.59 -5.00
CA LYS A 431 0.39 22.90 -4.42
C LYS A 431 0.52 24.02 -5.48
N ASP A 432 0.74 23.66 -6.74
CA ASP A 432 0.81 24.60 -7.87
C ASP A 432 -0.57 24.91 -8.47
N GLY A 433 -1.64 24.32 -7.92
CA GLY A 433 -3.02 24.51 -8.39
C GLY A 433 -3.41 23.62 -9.57
N VAL A 434 -2.53 22.71 -10.00
CA VAL A 434 -2.80 21.75 -11.07
C VAL A 434 -3.71 20.64 -10.53
N ILE A 435 -4.74 20.30 -11.30
CA ILE A 435 -5.69 19.24 -10.95
C ILE A 435 -5.28 17.94 -11.64
N HIS A 436 -5.20 16.87 -10.85
CA HIS A 436 -4.97 15.51 -11.31
C HIS A 436 -6.20 14.66 -11.07
N ILE A 437 -6.58 13.85 -12.06
CA ILE A 437 -7.72 12.92 -11.98
C ILE A 437 -7.23 11.53 -12.36
N SER A 438 -7.32 10.59 -11.44
CA SER A 438 -7.05 9.18 -11.72
C SER A 438 -8.36 8.41 -11.89
N LEU A 439 -8.41 7.51 -12.86
CA LEU A 439 -9.59 6.76 -13.31
C LEU A 439 -9.21 5.30 -13.49
N SER A 440 -10.07 4.38 -13.07
CA SER A 440 -9.92 2.94 -13.32
C SER A 440 -11.17 2.43 -14.04
N ASN A 441 -11.04 1.86 -15.23
CA ASN A 441 -12.10 1.06 -15.86
C ASN A 441 -11.95 -0.39 -15.42
N VAL A 442 -12.79 -0.79 -14.47
CA VAL A 442 -12.77 -2.11 -13.84
C VAL A 442 -13.34 -3.18 -14.78
N ASP A 443 -14.10 -2.78 -15.81
CA ASP A 443 -14.67 -3.71 -16.79
C ASP A 443 -13.54 -4.42 -17.57
N ALA A 444 -13.56 -5.75 -17.52
CA ALA A 444 -12.53 -6.60 -18.13
C ALA A 444 -12.55 -6.57 -19.67
N ASP A 445 -13.73 -6.32 -20.25
CA ASP A 445 -14.02 -6.57 -21.66
C ASP A 445 -14.38 -5.27 -22.42
N GLU A 446 -15.12 -4.37 -21.79
CA GLU A 446 -15.71 -3.20 -22.46
C GLU A 446 -15.05 -1.87 -22.08
N ALA A 447 -14.93 -0.97 -23.06
CA ALA A 447 -14.52 0.40 -22.82
C ALA A 447 -15.65 1.22 -22.18
N GLN A 448 -15.30 2.25 -21.42
CA GLN A 448 -16.24 3.18 -20.78
C GLN A 448 -16.12 4.57 -21.40
N GLU A 449 -17.24 5.17 -21.80
CA GLU A 449 -17.31 6.58 -22.15
C GLU A 449 -17.61 7.39 -20.87
N ILE A 450 -16.61 8.11 -20.37
CA ILE A 450 -16.72 8.88 -19.14
C ILE A 450 -16.92 10.35 -19.47
N THR A 451 -17.99 10.93 -18.95
CA THR A 451 -18.23 12.38 -18.97
C THR A 451 -17.89 12.97 -17.60
N ILE A 452 -16.92 13.88 -17.56
CA ILE A 452 -16.42 14.52 -16.34
C ILE A 452 -16.79 15.99 -16.38
N ASN A 453 -17.63 16.43 -15.46
CA ASN A 453 -17.98 17.82 -15.24
C ASN A 453 -16.92 18.45 -14.34
N LEU A 454 -16.24 19.47 -14.85
CA LEU A 454 -15.14 20.13 -14.15
C LEU A 454 -15.57 21.43 -13.43
N GLY A 455 -16.87 21.74 -13.43
CA GLY A 455 -17.40 22.99 -12.90
C GLY A 455 -16.74 24.21 -13.56
N ASP A 456 -16.26 25.15 -12.74
CA ASP A 456 -15.61 26.39 -13.20
C ASP A 456 -14.12 26.21 -13.55
N THR A 457 -13.59 24.97 -13.54
CA THR A 457 -12.19 24.70 -13.87
C THR A 457 -11.91 25.07 -15.33
N LYS A 458 -10.93 25.95 -15.55
CA LYS A 458 -10.56 26.48 -16.88
C LYS A 458 -9.52 25.63 -17.63
N ALA A 459 -9.58 24.31 -17.48
CA ALA A 459 -8.69 23.41 -18.19
C ALA A 459 -9.00 23.44 -19.71
N LYS A 460 -7.96 23.57 -20.53
CA LYS A 460 -8.07 23.55 -22.01
C LYS A 460 -7.56 22.24 -22.58
N LYS A 461 -6.65 21.58 -21.87
CA LYS A 461 -6.05 20.32 -22.29
C LYS A 461 -5.91 19.38 -21.10
N ALA A 462 -5.85 18.09 -21.40
CA ALA A 462 -5.37 17.11 -20.44
C ALA A 462 -4.23 16.32 -21.10
N VAL A 463 -3.23 15.97 -20.31
CA VAL A 463 -2.24 14.95 -20.66
C VAL A 463 -2.34 13.83 -19.64
N GLY A 464 -1.99 12.61 -20.03
CA GLY A 464 -2.04 11.52 -19.07
C GLY A 464 -1.27 10.31 -19.52
N GLU A 465 -1.23 9.35 -18.63
CA GLU A 465 -0.66 8.02 -18.86
C GLU A 465 -1.72 6.96 -18.59
N ILE A 466 -1.63 5.86 -19.32
CA ILE A 466 -2.48 4.68 -19.18
C ILE A 466 -1.63 3.47 -18.81
N LEU A 467 -2.08 2.71 -17.82
CA LEU A 467 -1.60 1.37 -17.50
C LEU A 467 -2.70 0.37 -17.88
N THR A 468 -2.39 -0.56 -18.77
CA THR A 468 -3.30 -1.62 -19.22
C THR A 468 -2.48 -2.78 -19.78
N ALA A 469 -3.14 -3.89 -20.10
CA ALA A 469 -2.53 -5.06 -20.72
C ALA A 469 -3.55 -5.82 -21.59
N SER A 470 -3.08 -6.83 -22.32
CA SER A 470 -3.97 -7.64 -23.17
C SER A 470 -4.91 -8.50 -22.32
N LYS A 471 -4.43 -9.00 -21.18
CA LYS A 471 -5.17 -9.83 -20.23
C LYS A 471 -5.02 -9.32 -18.81
N LEU A 472 -6.03 -9.56 -17.97
CA LEU A 472 -5.95 -9.28 -16.53
C LEU A 472 -4.83 -10.07 -15.84
N THR A 473 -4.51 -11.25 -16.36
CA THR A 473 -3.44 -12.13 -15.87
C THR A 473 -2.05 -11.72 -16.36
N ASP A 474 -1.91 -10.67 -17.17
CA ASP A 474 -0.59 -10.24 -17.66
C ASP A 474 0.21 -9.63 -16.50
N TYR A 475 1.50 -9.98 -16.44
CA TYR A 475 2.48 -9.51 -15.46
C TYR A 475 3.84 -9.31 -16.12
N ASN A 476 4.75 -8.66 -15.40
CA ASN A 476 6.13 -8.51 -15.82
C ASN A 476 7.00 -9.62 -15.20
N SER A 477 7.71 -10.37 -16.03
CA SER A 477 8.68 -11.39 -15.59
C SER A 477 10.11 -10.94 -15.88
N PHE A 478 11.11 -11.69 -15.39
CA PHE A 478 12.52 -11.39 -15.71
C PHE A 478 12.81 -11.51 -17.21
N GLU A 479 12.15 -12.45 -17.91
CA GLU A 479 12.28 -12.64 -19.36
C GLU A 479 11.51 -11.61 -20.17
N LYS A 480 10.41 -11.08 -19.60
CA LYS A 480 9.53 -10.09 -20.24
C LYS A 480 9.19 -8.96 -19.25
N PRO A 481 10.13 -8.05 -18.97
CA PRO A 481 10.01 -7.10 -17.84
C PRO A 481 9.08 -5.91 -18.10
N ASN A 482 8.47 -5.82 -19.29
CA ASN A 482 7.79 -4.62 -19.78
C ASN A 482 6.45 -4.93 -20.47
N ILE A 483 5.77 -6.02 -20.08
CA ILE A 483 4.45 -6.38 -20.62
C ILE A 483 3.38 -5.39 -20.15
N VAL A 484 3.42 -5.02 -18.87
CA VAL A 484 2.51 -4.09 -18.22
C VAL A 484 3.31 -2.89 -17.76
N LYS A 485 3.19 -1.77 -18.47
CA LYS A 485 3.86 -0.50 -18.14
C LYS A 485 3.04 0.70 -18.62
N PRO A 486 3.23 1.90 -18.04
CA PRO A 486 2.56 3.11 -18.48
C PRO A 486 2.90 3.45 -19.92
N ALA A 487 1.92 3.98 -20.63
CA ALA A 487 2.05 4.57 -21.96
C ALA A 487 1.31 5.91 -22.04
N PRO A 488 1.67 6.82 -22.95
CA PRO A 488 0.93 8.07 -23.12
C PRO A 488 -0.54 7.84 -23.47
N PHE A 489 -1.44 8.53 -22.77
CA PHE A 489 -2.88 8.49 -23.01
C PHE A 489 -3.37 9.81 -23.62
N LYS A 490 -4.13 9.70 -24.71
CA LYS A 490 -4.57 10.86 -25.52
C LYS A 490 -6.08 10.88 -25.82
N GLU A 491 -6.84 9.90 -25.35
CA GLU A 491 -8.28 9.79 -25.64
C GLU A 491 -9.13 10.69 -24.72
N VAL A 492 -8.76 11.98 -24.66
CA VAL A 492 -9.41 13.00 -23.86
C VAL A 492 -9.81 14.18 -24.73
N LYS A 493 -11.05 14.66 -24.56
CA LYS A 493 -11.56 15.86 -25.23
C LYS A 493 -12.22 16.78 -24.21
N ILE A 494 -11.79 18.03 -24.14
CA ILE A 494 -12.38 19.04 -23.25
C ILE A 494 -13.19 20.03 -24.10
N ASN A 495 -14.43 20.30 -23.69
CA ASN A 495 -15.31 21.29 -24.31
C ASN A 495 -16.19 21.96 -23.25
N LYS A 496 -16.10 23.28 -23.12
CA LYS A 496 -16.96 24.13 -22.26
C LYS A 496 -17.18 23.57 -20.84
N GLY A 497 -16.09 23.27 -20.12
CA GLY A 497 -16.15 22.79 -18.72
C GLY A 497 -16.51 21.31 -18.56
N THR A 498 -16.73 20.59 -19.66
CA THR A 498 -16.93 19.14 -19.67
C THR A 498 -15.77 18.44 -20.35
N MET A 499 -15.22 17.41 -19.72
CA MET A 499 -14.20 16.53 -20.27
C MET A 499 -14.80 15.18 -20.61
N LYS A 500 -14.62 14.70 -21.84
CA LYS A 500 -14.97 13.35 -22.27
C LYS A 500 -13.72 12.50 -22.36
N VAL A 501 -13.76 11.34 -21.73
CA VAL A 501 -12.66 10.37 -21.70
C VAL A 501 -13.19 9.04 -22.22
N LYS A 502 -12.55 8.49 -23.25
CA LYS A 502 -12.82 7.12 -23.68
C LYS A 502 -11.80 6.22 -22.98
N LEU A 503 -12.24 5.53 -21.94
CA LEU A 503 -11.37 4.73 -21.08
C LEU A 503 -11.40 3.26 -21.55
N PRO A 504 -10.31 2.69 -22.08
CA PRO A 504 -10.27 1.30 -22.53
C PRO A 504 -10.65 0.31 -21.43
N ALA A 505 -11.11 -0.88 -21.79
CA ALA A 505 -11.30 -1.98 -20.83
C ALA A 505 -10.02 -2.22 -20.02
N LYS A 506 -10.16 -2.67 -18.77
CA LYS A 506 -9.04 -3.06 -17.88
C LYS A 506 -7.87 -2.06 -17.93
N SER A 507 -8.20 -0.78 -17.74
CA SER A 507 -7.20 0.29 -17.74
C SER A 507 -7.28 1.19 -16.51
N ILE A 508 -6.12 1.70 -16.13
CA ILE A 508 -5.94 2.73 -15.10
C ILE A 508 -5.29 3.92 -15.79
N VAL A 509 -5.85 5.11 -15.64
CA VAL A 509 -5.38 6.35 -16.26
C VAL A 509 -5.20 7.42 -15.20
N THR A 510 -4.11 8.17 -15.27
CA THR A 510 -3.94 9.40 -14.49
C THR A 510 -3.81 10.56 -15.46
N LEU A 511 -4.67 11.56 -15.29
CA LEU A 511 -4.76 12.77 -16.11
C LEU A 511 -4.28 13.98 -15.32
N GLU A 512 -3.50 14.84 -15.96
CA GLU A 512 -3.16 16.19 -15.51
C GLU A 512 -3.91 17.20 -16.36
N LEU A 513 -4.62 18.13 -15.73
CA LEU A 513 -5.35 19.21 -16.39
C LEU A 513 -4.44 20.44 -16.60
N GLN A 514 -4.42 20.96 -17.82
CA GLN A 514 -3.59 22.08 -18.30
C GLN A 514 -4.42 23.28 -18.77
#